data_AF-A0A5J9V090-F1
#
_entry.id   AF-A0A5J9V090-F1
#
_cell.length_a   1.000
_cell.length_b   1.000
_cell.length_c   1.000
_cell.angle_alpha   90.00
_cell.angle_beta   90.00
_cell.angle_gamma   90.00
#
_symmetry.space_group_name_H-M   'P 1'
#
loop_
_entity.id
_entity.type
_entity.pdbx_description
1 polymer ?
#
loop_
_entity_poly.entity_id
_entity_poly.type
_entity_poly.pdbx_seq_one_letter_code
_entity_poly.pdbx_strand_id
1 'polypeptide(L)'
;MVVGKIVLCDVGKTRQTMAEKGEAVKLAGGAGAIVVSPEEYGLVYDADVGHYIDFLCALGYNAKQIALFTNDGSVTDCSQHASSVGDHNYPAFSVVFKSDVAVTTQRRVVTNVGKNARATYTPRVTSPPGVHVTVKPWKLQFSATRPAQEYTVTFESRRTGSLKKKHAFGSIVWTEGVHRVASPIAFTW
;
A
#
# COMPACT_ATOMS: atom_id res chain seq x y z
N MET A 1 9.05 -21.54 -21.84
CA MET A 1 8.77 -22.37 -20.65
C MET A 1 9.26 -21.61 -19.42
N VAL A 2 8.39 -21.36 -18.43
CA VAL A 2 8.69 -20.50 -17.25
C VAL A 2 8.87 -21.30 -15.95
N VAL A 3 9.12 -22.61 -16.07
CA VAL A 3 9.24 -23.53 -14.92
C VAL A 3 10.26 -23.00 -13.90
N GLY A 4 9.83 -22.82 -12.66
CA GLY A 4 10.64 -22.33 -11.55
C GLY A 4 11.02 -20.84 -11.61
N LYS A 5 10.53 -20.09 -12.60
CA LYS A 5 10.88 -18.67 -12.78
C LYS A 5 9.81 -17.76 -12.21
N ILE A 6 10.24 -16.59 -11.71
CA ILE A 6 9.35 -15.45 -11.50
C ILE A 6 9.18 -14.74 -12.85
N VAL A 7 7.93 -14.54 -13.26
CA VAL A 7 7.59 -13.96 -14.57
C VAL A 7 7.17 -12.51 -14.38
N LEU A 8 7.76 -11.63 -15.19
CA LEU A 8 7.36 -10.22 -15.26
C LEU A 8 6.20 -10.10 -16.27
N CYS A 9 5.05 -9.63 -15.82
CA CYS A 9 3.86 -9.43 -16.65
C CYS A 9 3.54 -7.94 -16.75
N ASP A 10 3.29 -7.43 -17.95
CA ASP A 10 2.67 -6.10 -18.08
C ASP A 10 1.20 -6.18 -17.58
N VAL A 11 0.65 -5.09 -17.02
CA VAL A 11 -0.81 -4.93 -16.81
C VAL A 11 -1.57 -5.11 -18.14
N GLY A 12 -1.01 -4.68 -19.27
CA GLY A 12 -1.53 -4.87 -20.62
C GLY A 12 -2.91 -4.23 -20.87
N LYS A 13 -3.36 -4.21 -22.13
CA LYS A 13 -4.72 -3.72 -22.51
C LYS A 13 -5.81 -4.81 -22.46
N THR A 14 -5.45 -6.02 -22.04
CA THR A 14 -6.32 -7.21 -22.04
C THR A 14 -7.24 -7.23 -20.81
N ARG A 15 -8.43 -7.86 -20.92
CA ARG A 15 -9.41 -8.01 -19.82
C ARG A 15 -8.96 -8.90 -18.65
N GLN A 16 -7.77 -9.50 -18.72
CA GLN A 16 -7.26 -10.37 -17.67
C GLN A 16 -6.89 -9.58 -16.41
N THR A 17 -7.48 -9.98 -15.30
CA THR A 17 -7.16 -9.53 -13.95
C THR A 17 -5.74 -9.96 -13.55
N MET A 18 -5.17 -9.27 -12.55
CA MET A 18 -3.87 -9.66 -11.98
C MET A 18 -3.88 -11.11 -11.45
N ALA A 19 -5.02 -11.56 -10.91
CA ALA A 19 -5.20 -12.92 -10.42
C ALA A 19 -5.13 -13.95 -11.55
N GLU A 20 -5.79 -13.69 -12.69
CA GLU A 20 -5.74 -14.58 -13.86
C GLU A 20 -4.33 -14.67 -14.45
N LYS A 21 -3.56 -13.57 -14.42
CA LYS A 21 -2.15 -13.59 -14.84
C LYS A 21 -1.30 -14.44 -13.91
N GLY A 22 -1.51 -14.31 -12.59
CA GLY A 22 -0.87 -15.15 -11.59
C GLY A 22 -1.19 -16.64 -11.80
N GLU A 23 -2.46 -16.97 -12.06
CA GLU A 23 -2.90 -18.34 -12.33
C GLU A 23 -2.28 -18.87 -13.63
N ALA A 24 -2.21 -18.06 -14.69
CA ALA A 24 -1.55 -18.44 -15.93
C ALA A 24 -0.06 -18.77 -15.74
N VAL A 25 0.66 -17.97 -14.94
CA VAL A 25 2.07 -18.21 -14.61
C VAL A 25 2.23 -19.49 -13.80
N LYS A 26 1.36 -19.71 -12.81
CA LYS A 26 1.33 -20.93 -12.00
C LYS A 26 1.08 -22.18 -12.85
N LEU A 27 0.07 -22.15 -13.73
CA LEU A 27 -0.24 -23.26 -14.66
C LEU A 27 0.93 -23.57 -15.62
N ALA A 28 1.72 -22.55 -15.98
CA ALA A 28 2.92 -22.71 -16.79
C ALA A 28 4.17 -23.18 -15.99
N GLY A 29 4.01 -23.53 -14.71
CA GLY A 29 5.06 -24.00 -13.81
C GLY A 29 5.92 -22.89 -13.19
N GLY A 30 5.53 -21.62 -13.36
CA GLY A 30 6.23 -20.48 -12.77
C GLY A 30 6.12 -20.43 -11.25
N ALA A 31 7.13 -19.85 -10.62
CA ALA A 31 7.20 -19.68 -9.17
C ALA A 31 6.43 -18.44 -8.68
N GLY A 32 6.16 -17.47 -9.56
CA GLY A 32 5.41 -16.27 -9.22
C GLY A 32 5.29 -15.29 -10.39
N ALA A 33 4.38 -14.33 -10.28
CA ALA A 33 4.17 -13.28 -11.26
C ALA A 33 4.36 -11.90 -10.62
N ILE A 34 5.22 -11.07 -11.21
CA ILE A 34 5.33 -9.65 -10.88
C ILE A 34 4.58 -8.90 -11.97
N VAL A 35 3.48 -8.24 -11.62
CA VAL A 35 2.76 -7.40 -12.57
C VAL A 35 3.33 -5.98 -12.51
N VAL A 36 3.93 -5.53 -13.61
CA VAL A 36 4.44 -4.18 -13.82
C VAL A 36 3.47 -3.41 -14.71
N SER A 37 3.16 -2.16 -14.35
CA SER A 37 2.72 -1.17 -15.33
C SER A 37 3.97 -0.60 -16.04
N PRO A 38 3.91 0.03 -17.23
CA PRO A 38 4.98 0.93 -17.75
C PRO A 38 4.67 2.43 -17.60
N GLU A 39 5.67 3.30 -17.88
CA GLU A 39 5.93 4.78 -17.73
C GLU A 39 4.82 5.82 -17.49
N GLU A 40 3.56 5.42 -17.56
CA GLU A 40 2.39 6.27 -17.48
C GLU A 40 1.74 6.17 -16.09
N TYR A 41 2.12 5.13 -15.31
CA TYR A 41 1.90 4.72 -13.90
C TYR A 41 0.95 5.48 -12.96
N GLY A 42 0.75 6.75 -13.20
CA GLY A 42 -0.06 7.64 -12.42
C GLY A 42 0.66 7.97 -11.14
N LEU A 43 0.53 7.10 -10.13
CA LEU A 43 1.01 7.34 -8.78
C LEU A 43 1.95 6.23 -8.32
N VAL A 44 3.02 6.61 -7.61
CA VAL A 44 3.95 5.71 -6.93
C VAL A 44 3.99 5.99 -5.43
N TYR A 45 4.29 4.96 -4.65
CA TYR A 45 4.50 5.04 -3.21
C TYR A 45 6.01 4.98 -2.96
N ASP A 46 6.65 6.14 -2.92
CA ASP A 46 8.10 6.21 -2.71
C ASP A 46 8.45 6.03 -1.23
N ALA A 47 9.43 5.19 -0.94
CA ALA A 47 9.97 5.02 0.40
C ALA A 47 11.50 4.99 0.33
N ASP A 48 12.15 5.89 1.06
CA ASP A 48 13.60 5.93 1.22
C ASP A 48 14.05 5.27 2.52
N VAL A 49 15.35 5.30 2.79
CA VAL A 49 15.95 4.72 4.01
C VAL A 49 15.33 5.31 5.29
N GLY A 50 15.01 6.60 5.31
CA GLY A 50 14.37 7.26 6.45
C GLY A 50 13.01 6.64 6.77
N HIS A 51 12.20 6.34 5.76
CA HIS A 51 10.91 5.69 5.94
C HIS A 51 11.00 4.26 6.49
N TYR A 52 12.09 3.54 6.20
CA TYR A 52 12.35 2.23 6.81
C TYR A 52 12.85 2.36 8.24
N ILE A 53 13.67 3.37 8.53
CA ILE A 53 14.10 3.69 9.89
C ILE A 53 12.88 4.04 10.77
N ASP A 54 11.98 4.91 10.28
CA ASP A 54 10.71 5.25 10.94
C ASP A 54 9.90 4.00 11.27
N PHE A 55 9.75 3.10 10.30
CA PHE A 55 9.02 1.85 10.45
C PHE A 55 9.64 0.92 11.49
N LEU A 56 10.97 0.75 11.47
CA LEU A 56 11.69 -0.07 12.45
C LEU A 56 11.59 0.53 13.86
N CYS A 57 11.73 1.84 14.00
CA CYS A 57 11.50 2.54 15.26
C CYS A 57 10.08 2.31 15.78
N ALA A 58 9.06 2.43 14.92
CA ALA A 58 7.66 2.18 15.28
C ALA A 58 7.38 0.72 15.69
N LEU A 59 8.16 -0.24 15.18
CA LEU A 59 8.13 -1.64 15.61
C LEU A 59 8.82 -1.88 16.96
N GLY A 60 9.51 -0.88 17.52
CA GLY A 60 10.22 -0.97 18.79
C GLY A 60 11.67 -1.46 18.67
N TYR A 61 12.27 -1.40 17.47
CA TYR A 61 13.68 -1.71 17.31
C TYR A 61 14.53 -0.62 17.95
N ASN A 62 15.59 -1.02 18.66
CA ASN A 62 16.53 -0.06 19.23
C ASN A 62 17.65 0.29 18.25
N ALA A 63 18.39 1.35 18.55
CA ALA A 63 19.45 1.88 17.71
C ALA A 63 20.50 0.83 17.30
N LYS A 64 20.86 -0.10 18.20
CA LYS A 64 21.84 -1.16 17.91
C LYS A 64 21.29 -2.18 16.91
N GLN A 65 20.00 -2.49 16.98
CA GLN A 65 19.35 -3.39 16.04
C GLN A 65 19.21 -2.73 14.66
N ILE A 66 18.89 -1.43 14.62
CA ILE A 66 18.76 -0.68 13.36
C ILE A 66 20.12 -0.54 12.66
N ALA A 67 21.20 -0.28 13.41
CA ALA A 67 22.54 -0.16 12.87
C ALA A 67 23.05 -1.42 12.12
N LEU A 68 22.49 -2.59 12.41
CA LEU A 68 22.78 -3.83 11.66
C LEU A 68 22.28 -3.78 10.20
N PHE A 69 21.32 -2.91 9.90
CA PHE A 69 20.73 -2.76 8.56
C PHE A 69 21.28 -1.57 7.79
N THR A 70 21.73 -0.51 8.46
CA THR A 70 22.19 0.72 7.79
C THR A 70 23.63 0.63 7.27
N ASN A 71 24.46 -0.27 7.82
CA ASN A 71 25.85 -0.55 7.41
C ASN A 71 26.80 0.67 7.36
N ASP A 72 26.37 1.83 7.83
CA ASP A 72 27.11 3.10 7.87
C ASP A 72 27.59 3.46 9.28
N GLY A 73 27.28 2.62 10.27
CA GLY A 73 27.60 2.85 11.68
C GLY A 73 26.77 3.95 12.34
N SER A 74 25.73 4.46 11.66
CA SER A 74 24.83 5.46 12.23
C SER A 74 24.01 4.86 13.38
N VAL A 75 23.90 5.63 14.46
CA VAL A 75 23.06 5.29 15.62
C VAL A 75 21.77 6.08 15.48
N THR A 76 20.67 5.38 15.24
CA THR A 76 19.35 5.99 15.11
C THR A 76 18.76 6.35 16.47
N ASP A 77 18.39 7.62 16.65
CA ASP A 77 17.58 8.05 17.80
C ASP A 77 16.09 8.02 17.48
N CYS A 78 15.43 6.90 17.81
CA CYS A 78 13.99 6.72 17.60
C CYS A 78 13.11 7.73 18.35
N SER A 79 13.63 8.51 19.30
CA SER A 79 12.84 9.57 19.96
C SER A 79 12.40 10.68 18.99
N GLN A 80 13.14 10.84 17.89
CA GLN A 80 12.84 11.81 16.83
C GLN A 80 11.93 11.25 15.74
N HIS A 81 11.60 9.95 15.79
CA HIS A 81 10.88 9.22 14.75
C HIS A 81 9.44 8.92 15.20
N ALA A 82 8.58 9.94 15.18
CA ALA A 82 7.17 9.80 15.54
C ALA A 82 6.35 9.27 14.34
N SER A 83 6.25 7.94 14.24
CA SER A 83 5.41 7.28 13.22
C SER A 83 4.67 6.06 13.77
N SER A 84 3.59 5.67 13.10
CA SER A 84 2.94 4.37 13.32
C SER A 84 3.52 3.34 12.36
N VAL A 85 3.59 2.08 12.77
CA VAL A 85 3.94 0.93 11.91
C VAL A 85 3.09 0.94 10.63
N GLY A 86 1.82 1.33 10.75
CA GLY A 86 0.89 1.42 9.64
C GLY A 86 1.15 2.56 8.65
N ASP A 87 2.02 3.52 8.95
CA ASP A 87 2.31 4.70 8.12
C ASP A 87 3.49 4.50 7.15
N HIS A 88 4.16 3.34 7.20
CA HIS A 88 5.17 3.01 6.21
C HIS A 88 4.55 3.11 4.80
N ASN A 89 5.23 3.80 3.89
CA ASN A 89 4.67 4.21 2.61
C ASN A 89 4.64 3.06 1.59
N TYR A 90 3.93 1.99 1.94
CA TYR A 90 3.83 0.77 1.17
C TYR A 90 2.52 0.76 0.36
N PRO A 91 2.51 0.23 -0.88
CA PRO A 91 1.33 0.22 -1.76
C PRO A 91 0.23 -0.78 -1.34
N ALA A 92 0.14 -1.11 -0.05
CA ALA A 92 -0.89 -1.95 0.54
C ALA A 92 -1.18 -1.52 1.99
N PHE A 93 -2.31 -1.97 2.51
CA PHE A 93 -2.74 -1.71 3.88
C PHE A 93 -2.94 -3.04 4.62
N SER A 94 -2.37 -3.14 5.82
CA SER A 94 -2.62 -4.22 6.77
C SER A 94 -3.26 -3.64 8.01
N VAL A 95 -4.46 -4.11 8.34
CA VAL A 95 -5.30 -3.56 9.39
C VAL A 95 -5.64 -4.65 10.39
N VAL A 96 -5.19 -4.46 11.63
CA VAL A 96 -5.47 -5.38 12.74
C VAL A 96 -6.42 -4.68 13.70
N PHE A 97 -7.64 -5.19 13.81
CA PHE A 97 -8.57 -4.79 14.86
C PHE A 97 -8.33 -5.65 16.09
N LYS A 98 -8.28 -5.01 17.26
CA LYS A 98 -8.17 -5.68 18.57
C LYS A 98 -9.41 -5.36 19.39
N SER A 99 -9.62 -6.07 20.51
CA SER A 99 -10.76 -5.83 21.40
C SER A 99 -10.88 -4.37 21.87
N ASP A 100 -9.75 -3.68 22.00
CA ASP A 100 -9.59 -2.29 22.43
C ASP A 100 -9.37 -1.31 21.25
N VAL A 101 -9.06 -1.82 20.06
CA VAL A 101 -8.74 -1.00 18.87
C VAL A 101 -9.74 -1.29 17.76
N ALA A 102 -10.83 -0.53 17.76
CA ALA A 102 -11.87 -0.60 16.72
C ALA A 102 -11.57 0.32 15.52
N VAL A 103 -10.73 1.34 15.70
CA VAL A 103 -10.42 2.34 14.68
C VAL A 103 -8.91 2.45 14.52
N THR A 104 -8.43 2.43 13.27
CA THR A 104 -7.03 2.73 12.95
C THR A 104 -6.96 3.67 11.76
N THR A 105 -6.00 4.59 11.77
CA THR A 105 -5.73 5.48 10.64
C THR A 105 -4.30 5.26 10.16
N GLN A 106 -4.14 5.14 8.85
CA GLN A 106 -2.84 4.97 8.20
C GLN A 106 -2.64 6.07 7.16
N ARG A 107 -1.42 6.59 7.08
CA ARG A 107 -1.03 7.67 6.17
C ARG A 107 -0.20 7.13 5.02
N ARG A 108 -0.39 7.69 3.83
CA ARG A 108 0.42 7.42 2.64
C ARG A 108 0.75 8.70 1.92
N VAL A 109 1.90 8.72 1.27
CA VAL A 109 2.31 9.77 0.35
C VAL A 109 2.46 9.16 -1.03
N VAL A 110 1.86 9.78 -2.02
CA VAL A 110 1.95 9.32 -3.41
C VAL A 110 2.52 10.41 -4.28
N THR A 111 3.46 10.02 -5.14
CA THR A 111 4.08 10.91 -6.13
C THR A 111 3.44 10.66 -7.48
N ASN A 112 2.99 11.72 -8.15
CA ASN A 112 2.56 11.64 -9.54
C ASN A 112 3.76 11.60 -10.47
N VAL A 113 3.95 10.46 -11.13
CA VAL A 113 4.99 10.20 -12.13
C VAL A 113 4.41 10.06 -13.54
N GLY A 114 3.09 10.25 -13.69
CA GLY A 114 2.43 10.25 -14.98
C GLY A 114 2.74 11.50 -15.80
N LYS A 115 2.54 11.40 -17.12
CA LYS A 115 2.81 12.49 -18.09
C LYS A 115 2.06 13.79 -17.79
N ASN A 116 0.85 13.70 -17.21
CA ASN A 116 0.07 14.87 -16.83
C ASN A 116 0.40 15.31 -15.39
N ALA A 117 1.27 16.30 -15.24
CA ALA A 117 1.63 16.85 -13.94
C ALA A 117 0.46 17.52 -13.18
N ARG A 118 -0.66 17.85 -13.86
CA ARG A 118 -1.86 18.49 -13.27
C ARG A 118 -3.02 17.51 -13.05
N ALA A 119 -2.73 16.21 -13.06
CA ALA A 119 -3.68 15.14 -12.81
C ALA A 119 -4.46 15.33 -11.50
N THR A 120 -5.73 14.92 -11.50
CA THR A 120 -6.56 14.85 -10.28
C THR A 120 -7.12 13.45 -10.12
N TYR A 121 -6.72 12.78 -9.04
CA TYR A 121 -7.15 11.42 -8.73
C TYR A 121 -8.29 11.43 -7.73
N THR A 122 -9.25 10.53 -7.93
CA THR A 122 -10.34 10.25 -6.98
C THR A 122 -10.26 8.80 -6.51
N PRO A 123 -10.55 8.50 -5.24
CA PRO A 123 -10.45 7.17 -4.70
C PRO A 123 -11.75 6.40 -4.96
N ARG A 124 -11.61 5.11 -5.27
CA ARG A 124 -12.69 4.12 -5.22
C ARG A 124 -12.35 3.10 -4.16
N VAL A 125 -13.24 2.95 -3.19
CA VAL A 125 -13.03 2.08 -2.03
C VAL A 125 -13.91 0.85 -2.15
N THR A 126 -13.33 -0.33 -1.98
CA THR A 126 -14.04 -1.60 -1.80
C THR A 126 -13.78 -2.08 -0.39
N SER A 127 -14.83 -2.17 0.42
CA SER A 127 -14.75 -2.59 1.83
C SER A 127 -15.52 -3.89 2.06
N PRO A 128 -15.01 -4.83 2.87
CA PRO A 128 -15.78 -6.00 3.26
C PRO A 128 -16.92 -5.66 4.24
N PRO A 129 -17.93 -6.54 4.37
CA PRO A 129 -19.00 -6.35 5.35
C PRO A 129 -18.47 -6.17 6.78
N GLY A 130 -19.01 -5.19 7.50
CA GLY A 130 -18.63 -4.91 8.89
C GLY A 130 -17.37 -4.05 9.05
N VAL A 131 -16.79 -3.53 7.95
CA VAL A 131 -15.71 -2.53 7.99
C VAL A 131 -16.16 -1.28 7.26
N HIS A 132 -15.94 -0.13 7.88
CA HIS A 132 -16.06 1.17 7.23
C HIS A 132 -14.68 1.75 6.94
N VAL A 133 -14.49 2.26 5.73
CA VAL A 133 -13.22 2.81 5.25
C VAL A 133 -13.46 4.21 4.72
N THR A 134 -12.73 5.18 5.26
CA THR A 134 -12.81 6.60 4.89
C THR A 134 -11.45 7.09 4.41
N VAL A 135 -11.42 7.82 3.30
CA VAL A 135 -10.19 8.40 2.71
C VAL A 135 -10.25 9.92 2.79
N LYS A 136 -9.16 10.56 3.25
CA LYS A 136 -9.03 12.02 3.30
C LYS A 136 -7.66 12.48 2.78
N PRO A 137 -7.59 13.46 1.86
CA PRO A 137 -8.71 14.10 1.17
C PRO A 137 -9.39 13.13 0.18
N TRP A 138 -10.63 13.43 -0.23
CA TRP A 138 -11.36 12.62 -1.21
C TRP A 138 -10.89 12.83 -2.66
N LYS A 139 -9.91 13.72 -2.89
CA LYS A 139 -9.25 13.93 -4.18
C LYS A 139 -7.80 14.34 -3.96
N LEU A 140 -6.90 13.89 -4.84
CA LEU A 140 -5.50 14.29 -4.86
C LEU A 140 -5.25 15.11 -6.10
N GLN A 141 -4.88 16.38 -5.93
CA GLN A 141 -4.66 17.31 -7.02
C GLN A 141 -3.17 17.64 -7.12
N PHE A 142 -2.57 17.26 -8.24
CA PHE A 142 -1.14 17.42 -8.47
C PHE A 142 -0.82 18.69 -9.27
N SER A 143 0.42 19.15 -9.17
CA SER A 143 1.01 20.16 -10.05
C SER A 143 2.51 19.88 -10.19
N ALA A 144 3.18 20.51 -11.17
CA ALA A 144 4.63 20.41 -11.31
C ALA A 144 5.39 20.85 -10.04
N THR A 145 4.81 21.78 -9.26
CA THR A 145 5.36 22.26 -7.98
C THR A 145 4.92 21.44 -6.77
N ARG A 146 3.94 20.54 -6.92
CA ARG A 146 3.44 19.64 -5.88
C ARG A 146 3.23 18.25 -6.47
N PRO A 147 4.32 17.55 -6.81
CA PRO A 147 4.26 16.24 -7.42
C PRO A 147 3.91 15.14 -6.42
N ALA A 148 4.14 15.36 -5.12
CA ALA A 148 3.73 14.45 -4.05
C ALA A 148 2.50 14.98 -3.31
N GLN A 149 1.58 14.10 -2.96
CA GLN A 149 0.39 14.41 -2.16
C GLN A 149 0.21 13.35 -1.08
N GLU A 150 -0.17 13.80 0.11
CA GLU A 150 -0.48 12.94 1.24
C GLU A 150 -1.98 12.63 1.29
N TYR A 151 -2.32 11.42 1.71
CA TYR A 151 -3.66 11.07 2.16
C TYR A 151 -3.63 10.14 3.36
N THR A 152 -4.75 10.12 4.07
CA THR A 152 -5.01 9.25 5.20
C THR A 152 -6.19 8.35 4.90
N VAL A 153 -6.13 7.14 5.45
CA VAL A 153 -7.20 6.17 5.39
C VAL A 153 -7.55 5.76 6.80
N THR A 154 -8.79 6.00 7.20
CA THR A 154 -9.34 5.56 8.47
C THR A 154 -10.17 4.30 8.25
N PHE A 155 -9.85 3.26 9.01
CA PHE A 155 -10.53 1.98 9.01
C PHE A 155 -11.23 1.80 10.35
N GLU A 156 -12.52 1.49 10.32
CA GLU A 156 -13.37 1.29 11.50
C GLU A 156 -14.04 -0.08 11.41
N SER A 157 -13.81 -0.93 12.41
CA SER A 157 -14.54 -2.17 12.60
C SER A 157 -15.90 -1.88 13.21
N ARG A 158 -16.96 -2.14 12.43
CA ARG A 158 -18.37 -2.06 12.87
C ARG A 158 -18.96 -3.43 13.17
N ARG A 159 -18.11 -4.44 13.31
CA ARG A 159 -18.55 -5.82 13.48
C ARG A 159 -18.98 -6.05 14.93
N THR A 160 -20.26 -6.38 15.12
CA THR A 160 -20.83 -6.78 16.40
C THR A 160 -21.03 -8.30 16.42
N GLY A 161 -20.61 -8.97 17.50
CA GLY A 161 -20.82 -10.42 17.70
C GLY A 161 -19.66 -11.36 17.29
N SER A 162 -19.90 -12.68 17.41
CA SER A 162 -18.88 -13.73 17.26
C SER A 162 -18.23 -13.77 15.88
N LEU A 163 -16.89 -13.77 15.87
CA LEU A 163 -16.06 -13.63 14.69
C LEU A 163 -15.92 -14.95 13.89
N LYS A 164 -16.92 -15.33 13.07
CA LYS A 164 -16.83 -16.56 12.24
C LYS A 164 -15.69 -16.53 11.21
N LYS A 165 -15.37 -15.36 10.64
CA LYS A 165 -14.20 -15.16 9.76
C LYS A 165 -13.21 -14.22 10.42
N LYS A 166 -11.96 -14.66 10.57
CA LYS A 166 -10.87 -13.90 11.19
C LYS A 166 -10.12 -12.97 10.24
N HIS A 167 -10.44 -13.01 8.94
CA HIS A 167 -9.83 -12.13 7.95
C HIS A 167 -10.84 -11.72 6.87
N ALA A 168 -10.56 -10.59 6.23
CA ALA A 168 -11.29 -10.08 5.08
C ALA A 168 -10.37 -9.22 4.20
N PHE A 169 -10.80 -8.95 2.97
CA PHE A 169 -10.03 -8.17 2.01
C PHE A 169 -10.86 -7.02 1.45
N GLY A 170 -10.18 -5.94 1.09
CA GLY A 170 -10.72 -4.78 0.40
C GLY A 170 -9.66 -4.15 -0.51
N SER A 171 -9.96 -2.97 -1.03
CA SER A 171 -8.99 -2.22 -1.85
C SER A 171 -9.32 -0.74 -1.91
N ILE A 172 -8.29 0.09 -2.13
CA ILE A 172 -8.43 1.48 -2.55
C ILE A 172 -7.85 1.60 -3.94
N VAL A 173 -8.58 2.22 -4.86
CA VAL A 173 -8.11 2.49 -6.21
C VAL A 173 -8.17 3.98 -6.49
N TRP A 174 -7.01 4.61 -6.63
CA TRP A 174 -6.91 5.99 -7.12
C TRP A 174 -7.02 5.98 -8.64
N THR A 175 -7.89 6.83 -9.19
CA THR A 175 -8.04 6.95 -10.64
C THR A 175 -8.36 8.37 -11.09
N GLU A 176 -7.78 8.75 -12.23
CA GLU A 176 -8.11 9.96 -12.99
C GLU A 176 -8.85 9.62 -14.32
N GLY A 177 -9.38 8.40 -14.43
CA GLY A 177 -10.02 7.88 -15.63
C GLY A 177 -9.07 7.12 -16.56
N VAL A 178 -7.80 7.54 -16.65
CA VAL A 178 -6.75 6.86 -17.44
C VAL A 178 -6.00 5.86 -16.56
N HIS A 179 -5.33 6.35 -15.53
CA HIS A 179 -4.55 5.52 -14.62
C HIS A 179 -5.43 4.93 -13.50
N ARG A 180 -5.05 3.74 -13.04
CA ARG A 180 -5.70 3.01 -11.96
C ARG A 180 -4.63 2.46 -11.03
N VAL A 181 -4.45 3.11 -9.89
CA VAL A 181 -3.44 2.74 -8.89
C VAL A 181 -4.17 2.08 -7.74
N ALA A 182 -4.02 0.75 -7.63
CA ALA A 182 -4.74 -0.06 -6.67
C ALA A 182 -3.85 -0.49 -5.50
N SER A 183 -4.35 -0.30 -4.28
CA SER A 183 -3.74 -0.80 -3.05
C SER A 183 -4.70 -1.81 -2.40
N PRO A 184 -4.30 -3.08 -2.26
CA PRO A 184 -5.10 -4.06 -1.52
C PRO A 184 -5.09 -3.73 -0.03
N ILE A 185 -6.17 -4.11 0.64
CA ILE A 185 -6.30 -4.02 2.10
C ILE A 185 -6.57 -5.42 2.65
N ALA A 186 -5.81 -5.82 3.65
CA ALA A 186 -6.07 -7.02 4.44
C ALA A 186 -6.52 -6.61 5.85
N PHE A 187 -7.64 -7.15 6.29
CA PHE A 187 -8.21 -6.95 7.62
C PHE A 187 -8.11 -8.22 8.45
N THR A 188 -7.71 -8.09 9.71
CA THR A 188 -7.75 -9.16 10.71
C THR A 188 -8.40 -8.67 12.01
N TRP A 189 -8.98 -9.61 12.77
CA TRP A 189 -9.63 -9.39 14.07
C TRP A 189 -9.14 -10.42 15.09
#